data_AF-A0A1B6D5Q8-F1
#
_entry.id   AF-A0A1B6D5Q8-F1
#
_cell.length_a   1.000
_cell.length_b   1.000
_cell.length_c   1.000
_cell.angle_alpha   90.00
_cell.angle_beta   90.00
_cell.angle_gamma   90.00
#
_symmetry.space_group_name_H-M   'P 1'
#
loop_
_entity.id
_entity.type
_entity.pdbx_description
1 polymer ?
#
loop_
_entity_poly.entity_id
_entity_poly.type
_entity_poly.pdbx_seq_one_letter_code
_entity_poly.pdbx_strand_id
1 'polypeptide(L)'
;KGGPFYDMLHCLLAAYVCYRPDVGYVQGMSFIAAVLILNMEAADAFICFANLLNRPCHMAFFRLNETIMQAYYSTYNDLFQENLPKLFNHFTKTSLSPDLYLLDWIYTIFTKAMNLDLACRVWDMFFRDGEQFIFRTALGILHLCQDTLLGMDFIHGSQFLTRLPDDLSSENLFKSISAINMCVGKHKFEDVLNFHTQTRTSGSAV
;
A
#
# COMPACT_ATOMS: atom_id res chain seq x y z
N LYS A 1 -21.44 -5.74 -14.19
CA LYS A 1 -22.29 -4.96 -15.12
C LYS A 1 -23.74 -5.11 -14.67
N GLY A 2 -24.47 -4.01 -14.44
CA GLY A 2 -25.86 -4.04 -13.98
C GLY A 2 -26.08 -4.04 -12.45
N GLY A 3 -25.05 -3.80 -11.65
CA GLY A 3 -25.20 -3.54 -10.20
C GLY A 3 -25.47 -2.05 -9.92
N PRO A 4 -26.00 -1.70 -8.74
CA PRO A 4 -26.46 -0.33 -8.45
C PRO A 4 -25.35 0.74 -8.54
N PHE A 5 -24.10 0.36 -8.27
CA PHE A 5 -22.94 1.26 -8.34
C PHE A 5 -22.15 1.18 -9.65
N TYR A 6 -22.57 0.34 -10.61
CA TYR A 6 -21.80 0.08 -11.83
C TYR A 6 -21.61 1.35 -12.68
N ASP A 7 -22.70 2.07 -12.95
CA ASP A 7 -22.66 3.27 -13.78
C ASP A 7 -21.91 4.40 -13.08
N MET A 8 -22.11 4.55 -11.77
CA MET A 8 -21.39 5.54 -10.96
C MET A 8 -19.88 5.31 -10.98
N LEU A 9 -19.43 4.06 -10.79
CA LEU A 9 -18.03 3.69 -10.88
C LEU A 9 -17.45 3.99 -12.27
N HIS A 10 -18.18 3.61 -13.32
CA HIS A 10 -17.76 3.85 -14.70
C HIS A 10 -17.63 5.34 -15.01
N CYS A 11 -18.62 6.15 -14.60
CA CYS A 11 -18.60 7.60 -14.78
C CYS A 11 -17.44 8.26 -14.03
N LEU A 12 -17.17 7.87 -12.78
CA LEU A 12 -16.07 8.42 -11.99
C LEU A 12 -14.71 8.14 -12.66
N LEU A 13 -14.47 6.89 -13.07
CA LEU A 13 -13.22 6.50 -13.73
C LEU A 13 -13.06 7.18 -15.10
N ALA A 14 -14.14 7.25 -15.90
CA ALA A 14 -14.12 7.96 -17.18
C ALA A 14 -13.87 9.46 -17.01
N ALA A 15 -14.50 10.10 -16.01
CA ALA A 15 -14.25 11.50 -15.68
C ALA A 15 -12.79 11.72 -15.28
N TYR A 16 -12.18 10.78 -14.55
CA TYR A 16 -10.78 10.89 -14.16
C TYR A 16 -9.84 10.79 -15.35
N VAL A 17 -10.11 9.89 -16.31
CA VAL A 17 -9.33 9.79 -17.56
C VAL A 17 -9.40 11.10 -18.35
N CYS A 18 -10.57 11.74 -18.42
CA CYS A 18 -10.72 13.06 -19.05
C CYS A 18 -10.00 14.17 -18.28
N TYR A 19 -10.00 14.12 -16.95
CA TYR A 19 -9.36 15.10 -16.09
C TYR A 19 -7.82 14.99 -16.08
N ARG A 20 -7.29 13.76 -16.08
CA ARG A 20 -5.85 13.44 -16.09
C ARG A 20 -5.51 12.48 -17.24
N PRO A 21 -5.59 12.93 -18.51
CA PRO A 21 -5.28 12.10 -19.67
C PRO A 21 -3.80 11.67 -19.71
N ASP A 22 -2.94 12.40 -19.00
CA ASP A 22 -1.52 12.10 -18.81
C ASP A 22 -1.27 10.88 -17.89
N VAL A 23 -2.25 10.50 -17.07
CA VAL A 23 -2.22 9.25 -16.27
C VAL A 23 -3.11 8.19 -16.92
N GLY A 24 -4.30 8.60 -17.36
CA GLY A 24 -5.32 7.69 -17.87
C GLY A 24 -5.87 6.75 -16.77
N TYR A 25 -6.31 5.57 -17.18
CA TYR A 25 -6.76 4.52 -16.28
C TYR A 25 -5.65 3.52 -16.05
N VAL A 26 -5.27 3.32 -14.79
CA VAL A 26 -4.32 2.27 -14.38
C VAL A 26 -5.09 1.20 -13.62
N GLN A 27 -4.77 -0.07 -13.88
CA GLN A 27 -5.35 -1.19 -13.15
C GLN A 27 -5.15 -0.99 -11.64
N GLY A 28 -6.20 -1.23 -10.86
CA GLY A 28 -6.22 -0.96 -9.41
C GLY A 28 -7.06 0.26 -9.04
N MET A 29 -7.15 1.26 -9.92
CA MET A 29 -7.95 2.48 -9.68
C MET A 29 -9.43 2.20 -9.41
N SER A 30 -9.99 1.17 -10.03
CA SER A 30 -11.39 0.79 -9.80
C SER A 30 -11.69 0.40 -8.36
N PHE A 31 -10.73 -0.18 -7.62
CA PHE A 31 -10.94 -0.58 -6.23
C PHE A 31 -11.00 0.63 -5.30
N ILE A 32 -10.12 1.61 -5.52
CA ILE A 32 -10.10 2.89 -4.79
C ILE A 32 -11.40 3.66 -5.06
N ALA A 33 -11.78 3.79 -6.33
CA ALA A 33 -13.01 4.46 -6.72
C ALA A 33 -14.25 3.76 -6.12
N ALA A 34 -14.27 2.42 -6.09
CA ALA A 34 -15.35 1.64 -5.50
C ALA A 34 -15.53 1.93 -4.00
N VAL A 35 -14.45 1.99 -3.22
CA VAL A 35 -14.54 2.35 -1.79
C VAL A 35 -15.12 3.75 -1.61
N LEU A 36 -14.70 4.72 -2.43
CA LEU A 36 -15.17 6.10 -2.30
C LEU A 36 -16.66 6.24 -2.64
N ILE A 37 -17.14 5.64 -3.75
CA ILE A 37 -18.56 5.74 -4.15
C ILE A 37 -19.50 4.96 -3.22
N LEU A 38 -18.99 4.00 -2.46
CA LEU A 38 -19.77 3.30 -1.44
C LEU A 38 -20.02 4.18 -0.21
N ASN A 39 -19.20 5.20 0.02
CA ASN A 39 -19.22 6.03 1.22
C ASN A 39 -19.56 7.50 0.96
N MET A 40 -19.62 7.93 -0.30
CA MET A 40 -19.77 9.33 -0.69
C MET A 40 -20.63 9.47 -1.95
N GLU A 41 -21.24 10.64 -2.14
CA GLU A 41 -21.90 10.97 -3.40
C GLU A 41 -20.89 11.10 -4.54
N ALA A 42 -21.35 10.91 -5.79
CA ALA A 42 -20.48 10.78 -6.95
C ALA A 42 -19.49 11.96 -7.14
N ALA A 43 -19.92 13.20 -6.90
CA ALA A 43 -19.07 14.38 -7.05
C ALA A 43 -17.96 14.42 -5.98
N ASP A 44 -18.30 14.17 -4.72
CA ASP A 44 -17.34 14.15 -3.62
C ASP A 44 -16.39 12.96 -3.74
N ALA A 45 -16.89 11.80 -4.16
CA ALA A 45 -16.08 10.62 -4.45
C ALA A 45 -15.04 10.94 -5.54
N PHE A 46 -15.43 11.65 -6.61
CA PHE A 46 -14.51 12.08 -7.65
C PHE A 46 -13.45 13.06 -7.13
N ILE A 47 -13.84 14.07 -6.34
CA ILE A 47 -12.92 15.04 -5.74
C ILE A 47 -11.92 14.31 -4.81
N CYS A 48 -12.41 13.41 -3.97
CA CYS A 48 -11.57 12.63 -3.07
C CYS A 48 -10.60 11.75 -3.86
N PHE A 49 -11.10 11.03 -4.88
CA PHE A 49 -10.31 10.17 -5.75
C PHE A 49 -9.18 10.95 -6.45
N ALA A 50 -9.50 12.09 -7.08
CA ALA A 50 -8.53 12.91 -7.78
C ALA A 50 -7.45 13.45 -6.84
N ASN A 51 -7.82 13.91 -5.65
CA ASN A 51 -6.85 14.40 -4.65
C ASN A 51 -6.00 13.27 -4.06
N LEU A 52 -6.59 12.11 -3.79
CA LEU A 52 -5.89 10.93 -3.27
C LEU A 52 -4.82 10.47 -4.25
N LEU A 53 -5.18 10.33 -5.53
CA LEU A 53 -4.25 9.93 -6.57
C LEU A 53 -3.16 10.96 -6.85
N ASN A 54 -3.34 12.22 -6.44
CA ASN A 54 -2.34 13.27 -6.56
C ASN A 54 -1.37 13.34 -5.36
N ARG A 55 -1.56 12.52 -4.31
CA ARG A 55 -0.60 12.44 -3.19
C ARG A 55 0.75 11.88 -3.64
N PRO A 56 1.88 12.32 -3.04
CA PRO A 56 3.22 11.90 -3.47
C PRO A 56 3.41 10.38 -3.59
N CYS A 57 2.98 9.62 -2.58
CA CYS A 57 3.04 8.16 -2.62
C CYS A 57 2.25 7.60 -3.82
N HIS A 58 0.95 7.89 -3.91
CA HIS A 58 0.08 7.34 -4.96
C HIS A 58 0.52 7.78 -6.37
N MET A 59 0.92 9.05 -6.54
CA MET A 59 1.49 9.54 -7.80
C MET A 59 2.72 8.75 -8.21
N ALA A 60 3.64 8.46 -7.27
CA ALA A 60 4.85 7.71 -7.56
C ALA A 60 4.52 6.29 -8.04
N PHE A 61 3.62 5.59 -7.34
CA PHE A 61 3.26 4.21 -7.67
C PHE A 61 2.40 4.11 -8.94
N PHE A 62 1.43 5.00 -9.17
CA PHE A 62 0.61 4.98 -10.39
C PHE A 62 1.35 5.45 -11.65
N ARG A 63 2.40 6.26 -11.51
CA ARG A 63 3.25 6.70 -12.63
C ARG A 63 4.52 5.88 -12.81
N LEU A 64 4.73 4.85 -11.97
CA LEU A 64 5.96 4.07 -11.97
C LEU A 64 7.22 4.94 -11.86
N ASN A 65 7.19 5.96 -10.99
CA ASN A 65 8.36 6.77 -10.71
C ASN A 65 9.36 5.94 -9.88
N GLU A 66 10.26 5.25 -10.56
CA GLU A 66 11.21 4.31 -9.96
C GLU A 66 12.03 4.94 -8.83
N THR A 67 12.54 6.17 -9.01
CA THR A 67 13.35 6.87 -8.01
C THR A 67 12.61 7.02 -6.68
N ILE A 68 11.36 7.47 -6.71
CA ILE A 68 10.55 7.69 -5.52
C ILE A 68 10.03 6.36 -4.96
N MET A 69 9.60 5.43 -5.81
CA MET A 69 9.19 4.09 -5.38
C MET A 69 10.30 3.36 -4.64
N GLN A 70 11.55 3.44 -5.13
CA GLN A 70 12.70 2.84 -4.45
C GLN A 70 13.02 3.51 -3.11
N ALA A 71 12.73 4.81 -2.95
CA ALA A 71 12.84 5.46 -1.65
C ALA A 71 11.81 4.90 -0.64
N TYR A 72 10.56 4.68 -1.08
CA TYR A 72 9.55 4.01 -0.26
C TYR A 72 9.92 2.56 0.06
N TYR A 73 10.40 1.78 -0.91
CA TYR A 73 10.84 0.40 -0.67
C TYR A 73 12.03 0.31 0.29
N SER A 74 12.97 1.25 0.21
CA SER A 74 14.11 1.29 1.14
C SER A 74 13.67 1.66 2.55
N THR A 75 12.81 2.67 2.68
CA THR A 75 12.22 3.07 3.96
C THR A 75 11.45 1.90 4.59
N TYR A 76 10.68 1.17 3.78
CA TYR A 76 9.98 -0.03 4.22
C TYR A 76 10.93 -1.13 4.67
N ASN A 77 12.02 -1.38 3.93
CA ASN A 77 13.01 -2.40 4.30
C ASN A 77 13.73 -2.07 5.60
N ASP A 78 14.09 -0.80 5.84
CA ASP A 78 14.70 -0.38 7.11
C ASP A 78 13.75 -0.65 8.29
N LEU A 79 12.47 -0.30 8.14
CA LEU A 79 11.45 -0.58 9.14
C LEU A 79 11.16 -2.08 9.29
N PHE A 80 11.21 -2.84 8.20
CA PHE A 80 11.01 -4.27 8.21
C PHE A 80 12.13 -4.97 8.98
N GLN A 81 13.39 -4.59 8.73
CA GLN A 81 14.53 -5.10 9.47
C GLN A 81 14.47 -4.74 10.95
N GLU A 82 14.07 -3.51 11.29
CA GLU A 82 13.95 -3.04 12.68
C GLU A 82 12.85 -3.83 13.45
N ASN A 83 11.69 -4.04 12.84
CA ASN A 83 10.54 -4.67 13.51
C ASN A 83 10.60 -6.20 13.48
N LEU A 84 11.03 -6.80 12.37
CA LEU A 84 10.95 -8.25 12.12
C LEU A 84 12.27 -8.81 11.58
N PRO A 85 13.41 -8.66 12.29
CA PRO A 85 14.74 -8.96 11.76
C PRO A 85 14.91 -10.42 11.32
N LYS A 86 14.26 -11.37 12.00
CA LYS A 86 14.29 -12.79 11.62
C LYS A 86 13.63 -13.03 10.26
N LEU A 87 12.44 -12.44 10.06
CA LEU A 87 11.69 -12.58 8.82
C LEU A 87 12.34 -11.81 7.68
N PHE A 88 12.87 -10.61 7.94
CA PHE A 88 13.65 -9.84 6.98
C PHE A 88 14.83 -10.66 6.43
N ASN A 89 15.63 -11.25 7.32
CA ASN A 89 16.75 -12.10 6.93
C ASN A 89 16.31 -13.33 6.13
N HIS A 90 15.16 -13.91 6.47
CA HIS A 90 14.56 -15.01 5.70
C HIS A 90 14.21 -14.57 4.28
N PHE A 91 13.50 -13.44 4.14
CA PHE A 91 13.12 -12.88 2.83
C PHE A 91 14.34 -12.54 1.98
N THR A 92 15.41 -12.01 2.59
CA THR A 92 16.68 -11.77 1.88
C THR A 92 17.28 -13.09 1.36
N LYS A 93 17.32 -14.15 2.19
CA LYS A 93 17.86 -15.46 1.80
C LYS A 93 17.04 -16.15 0.73
N THR A 94 15.71 -16.01 0.76
CA THR A 94 14.81 -16.59 -0.24
C THR A 94 14.60 -15.66 -1.44
N SER A 95 15.26 -14.50 -1.49
CA SER A 95 15.09 -13.50 -2.55
C SER A 95 13.63 -13.05 -2.75
N LEU A 96 12.84 -13.02 -1.67
CA LEU A 96 11.47 -12.53 -1.71
C LEU A 96 11.49 -11.01 -1.46
N SER A 97 11.40 -10.25 -2.53
CA SER A 97 11.49 -8.78 -2.48
C SER A 97 10.12 -8.12 -2.25
N PRO A 98 10.07 -6.95 -1.57
CA PRO A 98 8.81 -6.25 -1.28
C PRO A 98 7.98 -5.89 -2.51
N ASP A 99 8.59 -5.56 -3.65
CA ASP A 99 7.88 -5.16 -4.88
C ASP A 99 6.87 -6.21 -5.38
N LEU A 100 7.10 -7.51 -5.06
CA LEU A 100 6.22 -8.60 -5.46
C LEU A 100 4.84 -8.56 -4.79
N TYR A 101 4.72 -8.01 -3.58
CA TYR A 101 3.47 -7.98 -2.81
C TYR A 101 3.04 -6.57 -2.42
N LEU A 102 4.00 -5.69 -2.14
CA LEU A 102 3.76 -4.39 -1.53
C LEU A 102 3.23 -3.37 -2.54
N LEU A 103 3.61 -3.47 -3.82
CA LEU A 103 3.10 -2.59 -4.87
C LEU A 103 1.58 -2.58 -4.87
N ASP A 104 0.98 -3.77 -4.87
CA ASP A 104 -0.46 -3.93 -4.97
C ASP A 104 -1.18 -3.40 -3.72
N TRP A 105 -0.56 -3.58 -2.56
CA TRP A 105 -1.07 -3.14 -1.27
C TRP A 105 -1.06 -1.62 -1.13
N ILE A 106 0.02 -0.95 -1.58
CA ILE A 106 0.16 0.50 -1.44
C ILE A 106 -0.85 1.24 -2.30
N TYR A 107 -0.77 1.06 -3.61
CA TYR A 107 -1.52 1.92 -4.53
C TYR A 107 -3.02 1.69 -4.49
N THR A 108 -3.50 0.51 -4.03
CA THR A 108 -4.93 0.25 -3.79
C THR A 108 -5.35 0.42 -2.33
N ILE A 109 -4.42 0.77 -1.43
CA ILE A 109 -4.66 0.86 0.02
C ILE A 109 -5.39 -0.42 0.49
N PHE A 110 -4.82 -1.57 0.15
CA PHE A 110 -5.29 -2.92 0.48
C PHE A 110 -6.67 -3.34 -0.04
N THR A 111 -7.41 -2.50 -0.74
CA THR A 111 -8.79 -2.83 -1.21
C THR A 111 -8.86 -3.99 -2.19
N LYS A 112 -7.76 -4.28 -2.89
CA LYS A 112 -7.61 -5.48 -3.73
C LYS A 112 -7.17 -6.72 -2.94
N ALA A 113 -6.51 -6.52 -1.79
CA ALA A 113 -5.78 -7.56 -1.06
C ALA A 113 -6.57 -8.20 0.09
N MET A 114 -7.63 -7.56 0.57
CA MET A 114 -8.47 -8.04 1.68
C MET A 114 -9.95 -7.75 1.42
N ASN A 115 -10.82 -8.35 2.23
CA ASN A 115 -12.24 -8.06 2.17
C ASN A 115 -12.55 -6.58 2.45
N LEU A 116 -13.71 -6.12 1.94
CA LEU A 116 -14.08 -4.70 1.97
C LEU A 116 -14.13 -4.13 3.39
N ASP A 117 -14.74 -4.85 4.34
CA ASP A 117 -14.88 -4.37 5.72
C ASP A 117 -13.53 -4.13 6.39
N LEU A 118 -12.58 -5.05 6.20
CA LEU A 118 -11.23 -4.90 6.72
C LEU A 118 -10.46 -3.79 6.01
N ALA A 119 -10.59 -3.69 4.69
CA ALA A 119 -9.98 -2.62 3.91
C ALA A 119 -10.50 -1.24 4.36
N CYS A 120 -11.80 -1.08 4.58
CA CYS A 120 -12.39 0.17 5.08
C CYS A 120 -11.78 0.59 6.43
N ARG A 121 -11.55 -0.35 7.35
CA ARG A 121 -10.88 -0.03 8.62
C ARG A 121 -9.44 0.44 8.42
N VAL A 122 -8.72 -0.10 7.44
CA VAL A 122 -7.37 0.38 7.07
C VAL A 122 -7.46 1.78 6.46
N TRP A 123 -8.49 2.06 5.66
CA TRP A 123 -8.74 3.39 5.09
C TRP A 123 -9.02 4.45 6.15
N ASP A 124 -9.83 4.15 7.16
CA ASP A 124 -10.11 5.08 8.27
C ASP A 124 -8.81 5.55 8.93
N MET A 125 -7.91 4.60 9.18
CA MET A 125 -6.63 4.86 9.81
C MET A 125 -5.64 5.53 8.85
N PHE A 126 -5.66 5.20 7.57
CA PHE A 126 -4.90 5.92 6.54
C PHE A 126 -5.31 7.39 6.45
N PHE A 127 -6.61 7.69 6.51
CA PHE A 127 -7.07 9.09 6.52
C PHE A 127 -6.64 9.82 7.80
N ARG A 128 -6.60 9.13 8.93
CA ARG A 128 -6.15 9.70 10.22
C ARG A 128 -4.63 9.90 10.29
N ASP A 129 -3.85 8.88 9.94
CA ASP A 129 -2.42 8.79 10.21
C ASP A 129 -1.55 9.04 8.96
N GLY A 130 -2.15 9.13 7.79
CA GLY A 130 -1.46 9.34 6.51
C GLY A 130 -0.85 8.08 5.90
N GLU A 131 0.00 8.28 4.89
CA GLU A 131 0.58 7.19 4.08
C GLU A 131 1.47 6.24 4.88
N GLN A 132 2.07 6.67 5.98
CA GLN A 132 2.83 5.79 6.88
C GLN A 132 1.99 4.59 7.36
N PHE A 133 0.67 4.75 7.50
CA PHE A 133 -0.20 3.69 7.99
C PHE A 133 -0.32 2.53 6.99
N ILE A 134 -0.13 2.81 5.69
CA ILE A 134 -0.08 1.78 4.64
C ILE A 134 1.10 0.83 4.91
N PHE A 135 2.28 1.40 5.15
CA PHE A 135 3.50 0.64 5.43
C PHE A 135 3.42 -0.07 6.79
N ARG A 136 2.83 0.60 7.81
CA ARG A 136 2.56 -0.02 9.11
C ARG A 136 1.63 -1.23 8.98
N THR A 137 0.60 -1.13 8.14
CA THR A 137 -0.33 -2.23 7.85
C THR A 137 0.37 -3.38 7.17
N ALA A 138 1.21 -3.11 6.16
CA ALA A 138 2.00 -4.13 5.49
C ALA A 138 2.90 -4.90 6.46
N LEU A 139 3.63 -4.20 7.33
CA LEU A 139 4.44 -4.83 8.38
C LEU A 139 3.59 -5.58 9.41
N GLY A 140 2.40 -5.07 9.74
CA GLY A 140 1.44 -5.75 10.62
C GLY A 140 0.95 -7.08 10.05
N ILE A 141 0.73 -7.16 8.73
CA ILE A 141 0.40 -8.41 8.03
C ILE A 141 1.58 -9.39 8.13
N LEU A 142 2.80 -8.92 7.87
CA LEU A 142 4.00 -9.76 7.99
C LEU A 142 4.23 -10.25 9.42
N HIS A 143 4.00 -9.40 10.43
CA HIS A 143 4.08 -9.76 11.85
C HIS A 143 3.03 -10.82 12.21
N LEU A 144 1.77 -10.63 11.76
CA LEU A 144 0.70 -11.60 12.00
C LEU A 144 1.01 -12.98 11.41
N CYS A 145 1.59 -13.00 10.20
CA CYS A 145 1.85 -14.22 9.45
C CYS A 145 3.30 -14.74 9.60
N GLN A 146 4.08 -14.19 10.53
CA GLN A 146 5.52 -14.39 10.59
C GLN A 146 5.91 -15.87 10.69
N ASP A 147 5.26 -16.61 11.59
CA ASP A 147 5.60 -18.02 11.84
C ASP A 147 5.32 -18.90 10.61
N THR A 148 4.25 -18.60 9.86
CA THR A 148 3.92 -19.26 8.60
C THR A 148 4.93 -18.92 7.51
N LEU A 149 5.28 -17.64 7.37
CA LEU A 149 6.18 -17.15 6.32
C LEU A 149 7.63 -17.64 6.49
N LEU A 150 8.10 -17.81 7.73
CA LEU A 150 9.43 -18.36 8.02
C LEU A 150 9.61 -19.81 7.52
N GLY A 151 8.50 -20.54 7.34
CA GLY A 151 8.51 -21.90 6.80
C GLY A 151 8.40 -21.98 5.27
N MET A 152 8.23 -20.84 4.58
CA MET A 152 7.98 -20.81 3.14
C MET A 152 9.24 -20.49 2.34
N ASP A 153 9.36 -21.08 1.17
CA ASP A 153 10.34 -20.67 0.15
C ASP A 153 9.82 -19.46 -0.66
N PHE A 154 10.59 -19.05 -1.67
CA PHE A 154 10.22 -17.96 -2.58
C PHE A 154 8.83 -18.14 -3.20
N ILE A 155 8.52 -19.34 -3.71
CA ILE A 155 7.30 -19.61 -4.48
C ILE A 155 6.09 -19.56 -3.53
N HIS A 156 6.16 -20.28 -2.42
CA HIS A 156 5.04 -20.34 -1.47
C HIS A 156 4.83 -18.99 -0.77
N GLY A 157 5.92 -18.29 -0.42
CA GLY A 157 5.85 -16.97 0.19
C GLY A 157 5.26 -15.92 -0.75
N SER A 158 5.66 -15.90 -2.02
CA SER A 158 5.12 -14.98 -3.02
C SER A 158 3.64 -15.24 -3.30
N GLN A 159 3.22 -16.51 -3.43
CA GLN A 159 1.80 -16.86 -3.57
C GLN A 159 0.98 -16.45 -2.35
N PHE A 160 1.48 -16.69 -1.14
CA PHE A 160 0.79 -16.33 0.09
C PHE A 160 0.59 -14.81 0.22
N LEU A 161 1.62 -14.01 -0.09
CA LEU A 161 1.54 -12.55 0.06
C LEU A 161 0.76 -11.86 -1.06
N THR A 162 0.75 -12.43 -2.26
CA THR A 162 -0.07 -11.92 -3.37
C THR A 162 -1.55 -12.32 -3.25
N ARG A 163 -1.86 -13.33 -2.44
CA ARG A 163 -3.23 -13.75 -2.12
C ARG A 163 -3.37 -14.07 -0.63
N LEU A 164 -3.59 -13.02 0.15
CA LEU A 164 -3.82 -13.13 1.58
C LEU A 164 -5.07 -13.99 1.89
N PRO A 165 -5.11 -14.67 3.05
CA PRO A 165 -6.30 -15.40 3.48
C PRO A 165 -7.54 -14.49 3.60
N ASP A 166 -8.67 -14.96 3.08
CA ASP A 166 -9.95 -14.21 3.10
C ASP A 166 -10.52 -14.03 4.53
N ASP A 167 -10.14 -14.92 5.45
CA ASP A 167 -10.59 -15.00 6.84
C ASP A 167 -9.67 -14.27 7.83
N LEU A 168 -8.86 -13.31 7.34
CA LEU A 168 -7.97 -12.52 8.17
C LEU A 168 -8.76 -11.79 9.28
N SER A 169 -8.55 -12.18 10.53
CA SER A 169 -9.23 -11.55 11.67
C SER A 169 -8.82 -10.08 11.81
N SER A 170 -9.82 -9.21 11.78
CA SER A 170 -9.61 -7.77 11.93
C SER A 170 -8.98 -7.41 13.27
N GLU A 171 -9.39 -8.08 14.36
CA GLU A 171 -8.82 -7.86 15.68
C GLU A 171 -7.34 -8.24 15.74
N ASN A 172 -7.00 -9.43 15.24
CA ASN A 172 -5.62 -9.93 15.24
C ASN A 172 -4.72 -9.09 14.34
N LEU A 173 -5.21 -8.68 13.16
CA LEU A 173 -4.46 -7.80 12.28
C LEU A 173 -4.16 -6.47 12.97
N PHE A 174 -5.17 -5.79 13.53
CA PHE A 174 -4.97 -4.49 14.15
C PHE A 174 -4.11 -4.57 15.42
N LYS A 175 -4.17 -5.69 16.16
CA LYS A 175 -3.24 -5.98 17.25
C LYS A 175 -1.80 -6.07 16.73
N SER A 176 -1.56 -6.80 15.64
CA SER A 176 -0.24 -6.87 15.00
C SER A 176 0.23 -5.52 14.46
N ILE A 177 -0.63 -4.75 13.80
CA ILE A 177 -0.32 -3.38 13.32
C ILE A 177 0.09 -2.48 14.50
N SER A 178 -0.61 -2.58 15.63
CA SER A 178 -0.32 -1.77 16.81
C SER A 178 1.08 -2.05 17.41
N ALA A 179 1.59 -3.28 17.25
CA ALA A 179 2.91 -3.67 17.70
C ALA A 179 4.06 -3.14 16.82
N ILE A 180 3.75 -2.69 15.59
CA ILE A 180 4.76 -2.13 14.68
C ILE A 180 5.16 -0.72 15.11
N ASN A 181 6.48 -0.51 15.23
CA ASN A 181 7.12 0.78 15.42
C ASN A 181 7.45 1.42 14.05
N MET A 182 7.00 2.65 13.84
CA MET A 182 7.24 3.42 12.60
C MET A 182 8.47 4.33 12.70
N CYS A 183 9.49 3.89 13.45
CA CYS A 183 10.76 4.57 13.61
C CYS A 183 11.91 3.59 13.35
N VAL A 184 12.99 4.09 12.76
CA VAL A 184 14.28 3.39 12.64
C VAL A 184 15.24 4.07 13.60
N GLY A 185 15.56 3.40 14.72
CA GLY A 185 16.25 4.03 15.84
C GLY A 185 15.48 5.25 16.38
N LYS A 186 16.00 6.47 16.15
CA LYS A 186 15.39 7.74 16.59
C LYS A 186 14.63 8.48 15.48
N HIS A 187 14.69 7.99 14.26
CA HIS A 187 14.15 8.67 13.07
C HIS A 187 12.76 8.14 12.76
N LYS A 188 11.78 9.03 12.59
CA LYS A 188 10.42 8.64 12.20
C LYS A 188 10.36 8.26 10.72
N PHE A 189 9.29 7.59 10.32
CA PHE A 189 9.01 7.23 8.92
C PHE A 189 9.32 8.37 7.93
N GLU A 190 8.82 9.58 8.19
CA GLU A 190 9.02 10.75 7.32
C GLU A 190 10.50 11.14 7.21
N ASP A 191 11.25 11.09 8.31
CA ASP A 191 12.68 11.41 8.32
C ASP A 191 13.47 10.42 7.46
N VAL A 192 13.17 9.13 7.61
CA VAL A 192 13.81 8.04 6.85
C VAL A 192 13.45 8.12 5.37
N LEU A 193 12.18 8.39 5.04
CA LEU A 193 11.73 8.57 3.66
C LEU A 193 12.40 9.77 2.98
N ASN A 194 12.49 10.90 3.70
CA ASN A 194 13.15 12.09 3.20
C ASN A 194 14.64 11.84 2.92
N PHE A 195 15.32 11.12 3.81
CA PHE A 195 16.71 10.70 3.61
C PHE A 195 16.88 9.86 2.33
N HIS A 196 16.06 8.81 2.16
CA HIS A 196 16.11 7.94 0.97
C HIS A 196 15.72 8.63 -0.33
N THR A 197 14.85 9.63 -0.26
CA THR A 197 14.44 10.44 -1.42
C THR A 197 15.56 11.37 -1.84
N GLN A 198 16.15 12.11 -0.89
CA GLN A 198 17.22 13.08 -1.17
C GLN A 198 18.46 12.40 -1.76
N THR A 199 18.93 11.32 -1.12
CA THR A 199 20.10 10.55 -1.57
C THR A 199 19.98 10.04 -3.00
N ARG A 200 18.77 9.72 -3.46
CA ARG A 200 18.53 9.25 -4.83
C ARG A 200 18.40 10.40 -5.83
N THR A 201 17.76 11.50 -5.44
CA THR A 201 17.66 12.68 -6.32
C THR A 201 19.01 13.32 -6.58
N SER A 202 19.92 13.32 -5.60
CA SER A 202 21.30 13.82 -5.77
C SER A 202 22.20 12.85 -6.55
N GLY A 203 22.01 11.53 -6.40
CA GLY A 203 22.73 10.51 -7.16
C GLY A 203 22.33 10.40 -8.64
N SER A 204 21.16 10.94 -9.03
CA SER A 204 20.68 10.96 -10.41
C SER A 204 21.24 12.13 -11.25
N ALA A 205 22.02 13.03 -10.63
CA ALA A 205 22.53 14.26 -11.23
C ALA A 205 24.01 14.21 -11.63
N VAL A 206 24.59 13.00 -11.75
CA VAL A 206 26.00 12.77 -12.15
C VAL A 206 26.05 11.86 -13.37
#